data_AF-A0A938AF83-F1
#
_entry.id   AF-A0A938AF83-F1
#
_cell.length_a   1.000
_cell.length_b   1.000
_cell.length_c   1.000
_cell.angle_alpha   90.00
_cell.angle_beta   90.00
_cell.angle_gamma   90.00
#
_symmetry.space_group_name_H-M   'P 1'
#
loop_
_entity.id
_entity.type
_entity.pdbx_description
1 polymer ?
#
loop_
_entity_poly.entity_id
_entity_poly.type
_entity_poly.pdbx_seq_one_letter_code
_entity_poly.pdbx_strand_id
1 'polypeptide(L)' 'MDKAEIDVLARRAGLQKAQLEFPDDLAAAAKQAAEAAANMKPLDDQRAEPWPPMRAGSGL' A
#
# COMPACT_ATOMS: atom_id res chain seq x y z
N MET A 1 7.15 -1.70 15.49
CA MET A 1 7.22 -2.69 14.41
C MET A 1 8.46 -3.50 14.68
N ASP A 2 8.27 -4.79 14.88
CA ASP A 2 9.34 -5.67 15.36
C ASP A 2 10.07 -6.30 14.18
N LYS A 3 11.34 -6.69 14.37
CA LYS A 3 12.17 -7.27 13.29
C LYS A 3 11.52 -8.50 12.66
N ALA A 4 10.84 -9.32 13.46
CA ALA A 4 10.10 -10.49 12.98
C ALA A 4 8.93 -10.11 12.05
N GLU A 5 8.25 -8.99 12.29
CA GLU A 5 7.18 -8.51 11.40
C GLU A 5 7.74 -8.02 10.06
N ILE A 6 8.84 -7.28 10.10
CA ILE A 6 9.51 -6.78 8.89
C ILE A 6 10.00 -7.95 8.02
N ASP A 7 10.54 -9.01 8.63
CA ASP A 7 10.98 -10.22 7.92
C ASP A 7 9.82 -10.93 7.21
N VAL A 8 8.65 -11.03 7.87
CA VAL A 8 7.44 -11.61 7.27
C VAL A 8 6.93 -10.75 6.12
N LEU A 9 6.93 -9.42 6.28
CA LEU A 9 6.52 -8.48 5.23
C LEU A 9 7.47 -8.52 4.03
N ALA A 10 8.78 -8.51 4.26
CA ALA A 10 9.79 -8.62 3.21
C ALA A 10 9.64 -9.92 2.43
N ARG A 11 9.38 -11.03 3.11
CA ARG A 11 9.13 -12.31 2.44
C ARG A 11 7.86 -12.29 1.58
N ARG A 12 6.78 -11.69 2.07
CA ARG A 12 5.52 -11.55 1.31
C ARG A 12 5.66 -10.62 0.11
N ALA A 13 6.48 -9.58 0.23
CA ALA A 13 6.75 -8.61 -0.83
C ALA A 13 7.81 -9.09 -1.85
N GLY A 14 8.44 -10.25 -1.64
CA GLY A 14 9.52 -10.73 -2.51
C GLY A 14 10.84 -9.97 -2.34
N LEU A 15 11.05 -9.32 -1.20
CA LEU A 15 12.20 -8.46 -0.89
C LEU A 15 13.29 -9.19 -0.07
N GLN A 16 13.39 -10.52 -0.15
CA GLN A 16 14.34 -11.31 0.65
C GLN A 16 15.79 -10.91 0.38
N LYS A 17 16.13 -10.54 -0.86
CA LYS A 17 17.46 -10.06 -1.21
C LYS A 17 17.76 -8.70 -0.56
N ALA A 18 16.80 -7.77 -0.60
CA ALA A 18 16.94 -6.46 0.01
C ALA A 18 17.06 -6.54 1.54
N GLN A 19 16.40 -7.52 2.17
CA GLN A 19 16.53 -7.78 3.60
C GLN A 19 17.96 -8.20 4.01
N LEU A 20 18.69 -8.89 3.13
CA LEU A 20 20.07 -9.33 3.38
C LEU A 20 21.09 -8.22 3.10
N GLU A 21 20.87 -7.46 2.03
CA GLU A 21 21.84 -6.46 1.55
C GLU A 21 21.61 -5.07 2.17
N PHE A 22 20.35 -4.72 2.51
CA PHE A 22 19.94 -3.39 2.95
C PHE A 22 18.87 -3.44 4.07
N PRO A 23 19.21 -3.99 5.25
CA PRO A 23 18.23 -4.16 6.34
C PRO A 23 17.72 -2.83 6.90
N ASP A 24 18.55 -1.79 6.93
CA ASP A 24 18.19 -0.47 7.48
C ASP A 24 17.22 0.28 6.58
N ASP A 25 17.45 0.25 5.26
CA ASP A 25 16.55 0.85 4.26
C ASP A 25 15.19 0.13 4.24
N LEU A 26 15.21 -1.20 4.38
CA LEU A 26 13.99 -1.99 4.50
C LEU A 26 13.19 -1.61 5.76
N ALA A 27 13.87 -1.39 6.90
CA ALA A 27 13.22 -0.96 8.12
C ALA A 27 12.62 0.45 8.00
N ALA A 28 13.34 1.38 7.36
CA ALA A 28 12.85 2.73 7.09
C ALA A 28 11.63 2.73 6.16
N ALA A 29 11.68 1.97 5.07
CA ALA A 29 10.57 1.81 4.14
C ALA A 29 9.34 1.17 4.81
N ALA A 30 9.56 0.16 5.63
CA ALA A 30 8.48 -0.50 6.38
C ALA A 30 7.82 0.49 7.36
N LYS A 31 8.61 1.31 8.06
CA LYS A 31 8.08 2.38 8.93
C LYS A 31 7.25 3.40 8.13
N GLN A 32 7.75 3.88 7.01
CA GLN A 32 7.02 4.83 6.14
C GLN A 32 5.71 4.23 5.62
N ALA A 33 5.70 2.96 5.21
CA ALA A 33 4.49 2.27 4.76
C ALA A 33 3.46 2.15 5.88
N ALA A 34 3.89 1.85 7.12
CA ALA A 34 3.01 1.79 8.28
C ALA A 34 2.40 3.17 8.61
N GLU A 35 3.20 4.23 8.58
CA GLU A 35 2.73 5.60 8.78
C GLU A 35 1.75 6.03 7.68
N ALA A 36 2.03 5.70 6.41
CA ALA A 36 1.13 6.00 5.30
C ALA A 36 -0.20 5.26 5.45
N ALA A 37 -0.17 3.96 5.77
CA ALA A 37 -1.36 3.15 5.99
C ALA A 37 -2.21 3.66 7.17
N ALA A 38 -1.57 4.09 8.26
CA ALA A 38 -2.27 4.68 9.41
C ALA A 38 -2.95 6.02 9.07
N ASN A 39 -2.41 6.77 8.12
CA ASN A 39 -2.95 8.06 7.67
C ASN A 39 -3.94 7.93 6.50
N MET A 40 -4.04 6.77 5.86
CA MET A 40 -5.06 6.52 4.85
C MET A 40 -6.43 6.47 5.51
N LYS A 41 -7.27 7.46 5.18
CA LYS A 41 -8.68 7.41 5.56
C LYS A 41 -9.36 6.32 4.74
N PRO A 42 -10.03 5.34 5.39
CA PRO A 42 -10.91 4.45 4.66
C PRO A 42 -11.99 5.27 3.97
N LEU A 43 -12.33 4.93 2.73
CA LEU A 43 -13.51 5.48 2.07
C LEU A 43 -14.75 4.96 2.82
N ASP A 44 -15.58 5.88 3.32
CA ASP A 44 -16.80 5.55 4.06
C ASP A 44 -17.84 4.80 3.20
N ASP A 45 -17.73 4.93 1.87
CA ASP A 45 -18.57 4.20 0.91
C ASP A 45 -17.74 3.70 -0.28
N GLN A 46 -17.61 2.38 -0.42
CA GLN A 46 -16.95 1.73 -1.56
C GLN A 46 -17.77 1.81 -2.86
N ARG A 47 -19.06 2.15 -2.76
CA ARG A 47 -20.00 2.33 -3.88
C ARG A 47 -20.20 3.79 -4.26
N ALA A 48 -19.64 4.72 -3.49
CA ALA A 48 -19.54 6.11 -3.88
C ALA A 48 -18.50 6.24 -4.99
N GLU A 49 -18.84 5.74 -6.17
CA GLU A 49 -18.09 6.00 -7.38
C GLU A 49 -18.09 7.53 -7.61
N PRO A 50 -16.92 8.20 -7.61
CA PRO A 50 -16.85 9.64 -7.91
C PRO A 50 -17.08 9.92 -9.39
N TRP A 51 -17.18 8.88 -10.20
CA TRP A 51 -17.32 8.98 -11.64
C TRP A 51 -18.78 9.30 -11.96
N PRO A 52 -19.06 10.37 -12.73
CA PRO A 52 -20.41 10.58 -13.22
C PRO A 52 -20.86 9.33 -14.00
N PRO A 53 -22.15 8.94 -13.93
CA PRO A 53 -22.65 7.78 -14.66
C PRO A 53 -22.26 7.92 -16.13
N MET A 54 -21.66 6.86 -16.67
CA MET A 54 -21.17 6.83 -18.04
C MET A 54 -22.35 7.11 -18.98
N ARG A 55 -22.48 8.36 -19.46
CA ARG A 55 -23.51 8.71 -20.43
C ARG A 55 -23.07 8.13 -21.76
N ALA A 56 -23.80 7.15 -22.27
CA ALA A 56 -23.67 6.75 -23.66
C ALA A 56 -23.85 8.03 -24.50
N GLY A 57 -22.82 8.45 -25.22
CA GLY A 57 -22.92 9.60 -26.10
C GLY A 57 -24.07 9.34 -27.07
N SER A 58 -25.08 10.22 -27.07
CA SER A 58 -26.08 10.26 -28.12
C SER A 58 -25.37 10.70 -29.39
N GLY A 59 -24.73 9.74 -30.05
CA GLY A 59 -24.14 9.93 -31.36
C GLY A 59 -25.24 10.35 -32.33
N LEU A 60 -25.01 11.49 -32.98
CA LEU A 60 -25.60 11.90 -34.24
C LEU A 60 -24.44 12.27 -35.15
#